data_AF-A0A819V2S0-F1
#
_entry.id   AF-A0A819V2S0-F1
#
_cell.length_a   1.000
_cell.length_b   1.000
_cell.length_c   1.000
_cell.angle_alpha   90.00
_cell.angle_beta   90.00
_cell.angle_gamma   90.00
#
_symmetry.space_group_name_H-M   'P 1'
#
loop_
_entity.id
_entity.type
_entity.pdbx_description
1 polymer ?
#
loop_
_entity_poly.entity_id
_entity_poly.type
_entity_poly.pdbx_seq_one_letter_code
_entity_poly.pdbx_strand_id
1 'polypeptide(L)'
;VCGSPAHGYNFDQITCESCKAFFRRNALRDMSQLRCRYLGSCIINNNTRRQCAYCRLKKCFDIKMRKDWIRTKEEKQLRQLIKLSKEQKKINNLTNHQQSLVNLPTIVRKKKTF
;
A
#
# COMPACT_ATOMS: atom_id res chain seq x y z
N VAL A 1 5.38 -1.22 21.82
CA VAL A 1 6.67 -0.57 21.43
C VAL A 1 7.05 0.61 22.31
N CYS A 2 6.44 1.80 22.16
CA CYS A 2 6.89 3.04 22.83
C CYS A 2 6.04 3.47 24.05
N GLY A 3 5.10 2.62 24.49
CA GLY A 3 4.22 2.92 25.63
C GLY A 3 3.05 3.89 25.34
N SER A 4 2.96 4.49 24.15
CA SER A 4 1.80 5.29 23.77
C SER A 4 0.54 4.42 23.63
N PRO A 5 -0.67 4.95 23.91
CA PRO A 5 -1.92 4.23 23.74
C PRO A 5 -2.09 3.61 22.35
N ALA A 6 -2.64 2.39 22.32
CA ALA A 6 -2.93 1.65 21.10
C ALA A 6 -4.44 1.56 20.90
N HIS A 7 -4.87 1.59 19.63
CA HIS A 7 -6.28 1.52 19.25
C HIS A 7 -6.62 0.20 18.54
N GLY A 8 -5.70 -0.76 18.51
CA GLY A 8 -5.90 -2.05 17.85
C GLY A 8 -4.60 -2.81 17.55
N TYR A 9 -4.77 -3.92 16.84
CA TYR A 9 -3.70 -4.78 16.36
C TYR A 9 -3.11 -4.23 15.06
N ASN A 10 -1.78 -4.18 15.00
CA ASN A 10 -1.03 -3.65 13.87
C ASN A 10 0.15 -4.59 13.61
N PHE A 11 0.12 -5.28 12.48
CA PHE A 11 1.13 -6.31 12.15
C PHE A 11 1.23 -7.36 13.27
N ASP A 12 0.07 -7.88 13.67
CA ASP A 12 -0.11 -8.95 14.68
C ASP A 12 0.17 -8.54 16.14
N GLN A 13 0.41 -7.25 16.42
CA GLN A 13 0.74 -6.78 17.77
C GLN A 13 -0.02 -5.51 18.15
N ILE A 14 -0.35 -5.37 19.44
CA ILE A 14 -0.99 -4.16 19.99
C ILE A 14 0.03 -3.01 20.00
N THR A 15 -0.13 -2.05 19.10
CA THR A 15 0.79 -0.91 18.98
C THR A 15 0.08 0.38 18.59
N CYS A 16 0.64 1.52 18.98
CA CYS A 16 0.15 2.84 18.58
C CYS A 16 0.33 3.11 17.08
N GLU A 17 -0.46 4.03 16.53
CA GLU A 17 -0.45 4.37 15.09
C GLU A 17 0.93 4.86 14.62
N SER A 18 1.67 5.60 15.46
CA SER A 18 3.02 6.03 15.13
C SER A 18 3.98 4.85 14.93
N CYS A 19 3.88 3.81 15.77
CA CYS A 19 4.71 2.61 15.64
C CYS A 19 4.29 1.73 14.47
N LYS A 20 2.98 1.61 14.19
CA LYS A 20 2.47 0.99 12.96
C LYS A 20 3.04 1.66 11.71
N ALA A 21 2.91 2.98 11.59
CA ALA A 21 3.40 3.72 10.43
C ALA A 21 4.94 3.70 10.31
N PHE A 22 5.64 3.66 11.44
CA PHE A 22 7.10 3.50 11.47
C PHE A 22 7.52 2.10 10.98
N PHE A 23 6.89 1.05 11.50
CA PHE A 23 7.20 -0.34 11.16
C PHE A 23 6.96 -0.60 9.67
N ARG A 24 5.79 -0.22 9.14
CA ARG A 24 5.44 -0.34 7.72
C ARG A 24 6.49 0.26 6.78
N ARG A 25 7.15 1.35 7.19
CA ARG A 25 8.15 2.06 6.38
C ARG A 25 9.54 1.45 6.45
N ASN A 26 9.88 0.76 7.54
CA ASN A 26 11.26 0.36 7.83
C ASN A 26 11.48 -1.14 7.92
N ALA A 27 10.45 -1.96 8.14
CA ALA A 27 10.62 -3.39 8.41
C ALA A 27 11.11 -4.24 7.21
N LEU A 28 11.02 -3.70 5.99
CA LEU A 28 11.57 -4.32 4.78
C LEU A 28 12.94 -3.74 4.38
N ARG A 29 13.44 -2.73 5.09
CA ARG A 29 14.76 -2.15 4.83
C ARG A 29 15.83 -3.01 5.47
N ASP A 30 17.03 -2.96 4.90
CA ASP A 30 18.19 -3.54 5.58
C ASP A 30 18.43 -2.77 6.90
N MET A 31 18.46 -3.52 7.99
CA MET A 31 18.66 -2.96 9.33
C MET A 31 20.06 -2.36 9.50
N SER A 32 21.04 -2.81 8.69
CA SER A 32 22.40 -2.24 8.66
C SER A 32 22.41 -0.75 8.28
N GLN A 33 21.41 -0.31 7.51
CA GLN A 33 21.26 1.10 7.10
C GLN A 33 20.76 2.00 8.24
N LEU A 34 20.31 1.43 9.35
CA LEU A 34 19.90 2.18 10.54
C LEU A 34 21.02 2.14 11.58
N ARG A 35 21.64 3.29 11.84
CA ARG A 35 22.69 3.40 12.86
C ARG A 35 22.12 3.77 14.23
N CYS A 36 22.57 3.06 15.27
CA CYS A 36 22.39 3.50 16.65
C CYS A 36 23.60 4.34 17.11
N ARG A 37 23.34 5.40 17.89
CA ARG A 37 24.38 6.24 18.51
C ARG A 37 24.86 5.71 19.87
N TYR A 38 24.08 4.82 20.50
CA TYR A 38 24.27 4.38 21.88
C TYR A 38 24.13 2.85 21.97
N LEU A 39 25.04 2.13 21.29
CA LEU A 39 25.25 0.67 21.38
C LEU A 39 24.00 -0.23 21.21
N GLY A 40 22.96 0.24 20.50
CA GLY A 40 21.77 -0.56 20.24
C GLY A 40 20.82 -0.74 21.43
N SER A 41 21.01 0.01 22.53
CA SER A 41 20.27 -0.14 23.78
C SER A 41 19.39 1.07 24.15
N CYS A 42 19.08 1.95 23.19
CA CYS A 42 18.28 3.15 23.48
C CYS A 42 16.90 2.81 24.05
N ILE A 43 16.51 3.49 25.13
CA ILE A 43 15.16 3.40 25.71
C ILE A 43 14.16 4.04 24.74
N ILE A 44 13.14 3.27 24.34
CA ILE A 44 12.08 3.73 23.45
C ILE A 44 10.79 3.98 24.22
N ASN A 45 10.44 5.27 24.39
CA ASN A 45 9.18 5.76 24.97
C ASN A 45 8.52 6.81 24.05
N ASN A 46 7.42 7.45 24.47
CA ASN A 46 6.70 8.43 23.65
C ASN A 46 7.57 9.61 23.19
N ASN A 47 8.49 10.06 24.05
CA ASN A 47 9.36 11.22 23.84
C ASN A 47 10.64 10.85 23.08
N THR A 48 11.21 9.68 23.35
CA THR A 48 12.52 9.26 22.79
C THR A 48 12.41 8.43 21.52
N ARG A 49 11.22 7.92 21.14
CA ARG A 49 11.01 7.06 19.94
C ARG A 49 11.45 7.69 18.60
N ARG A 50 11.76 8.98 18.55
CA ARG A 50 12.28 9.63 17.34
C ARG A 50 13.81 9.70 17.31
N GLN A 51 14.49 9.49 18.44
CA GLN A 51 15.93 9.68 18.60
C GLN A 51 16.78 8.55 18.01
N CYS A 52 16.23 7.34 17.89
CA CYS A 52 16.94 6.19 17.31
C CYS A 52 15.99 5.27 16.53
N ALA A 53 16.08 5.32 15.20
CA ALA A 53 15.31 4.44 14.33
C ALA A 53 15.73 2.96 14.47
N TYR A 54 17.02 2.68 14.62
CA TYR A 54 17.54 1.33 14.83
C TYR A 54 16.90 0.64 16.04
N CYS A 55 17.01 1.24 17.23
CA CYS A 55 16.48 0.65 18.47
C CYS A 55 14.95 0.57 18.44
N ARG A 56 14.28 1.54 17.80
CA ARG A 56 12.82 1.47 17.62
C ARG A 56 12.41 0.31 16.74
N LEU A 57 13.11 0.09 15.61
CA LEU A 57 12.82 -1.03 14.71
C LEU A 57 13.16 -2.37 15.37
N LYS A 58 14.30 -2.44 16.08
CA LYS A 58 14.66 -3.59 16.90
C LYS A 58 13.54 -3.94 17.87
N LYS A 59 13.05 -2.96 18.65
CA LYS A 59 11.96 -3.17 19.60
C LYS A 59 10.64 -3.57 18.94
N CYS A 60 10.37 -3.14 17.70
CA CYS A 60 9.21 -3.63 16.94
C CYS A 60 9.32 -5.14 16.64
N PHE A 61 10.51 -5.61 16.25
CA PHE A 61 10.74 -7.04 16.02
C PHE A 61 10.83 -7.86 17.31
N ASP A 62 11.38 -7.28 18.38
CA ASP A 62 11.45 -7.94 19.69
C ASP A 62 10.06 -8.30 20.21
N ILE A 63 9.07 -7.41 19.99
CA ILE A 63 7.65 -7.69 20.32
C ILE A 63 6.92 -8.50 19.23
N LYS A 64 7.62 -9.05 18.25
CA LYS A 64 7.09 -9.91 17.18
C LYS A 64 6.09 -9.24 16.22
N MET A 65 6.29 -7.96 15.89
CA MET A 65 5.57 -7.36 14.76
C MET A 65 5.92 -8.09 13.44
N ARG A 66 4.91 -8.46 12.67
CA ARG A 66 5.03 -9.30 11.46
C ARG A 66 5.31 -8.49 10.20
N LYS A 67 6.55 -8.56 9.68
CA LYS A 67 6.95 -7.84 8.45
C LYS A 67 6.37 -8.45 7.18
N ASP A 68 6.04 -9.73 7.20
CA ASP A 68 5.40 -10.49 6.13
C ASP A 68 3.98 -10.00 5.81
N TRP A 69 3.34 -9.26 6.73
CA TRP A 69 2.06 -8.58 6.49
C TRP A 69 2.22 -7.26 5.71
N ILE A 70 3.46 -6.84 5.43
CA ILE A 70 3.75 -5.64 4.63
C ILE A 70 3.92 -6.06 3.18
N ARG A 71 3.06 -5.50 2.31
CA ARG A 71 3.17 -5.74 0.87
C ARG A 71 4.53 -5.31 0.32
N THR A 72 5.17 -6.18 -0.46
CA THR A 72 6.44 -5.91 -1.13
C THR A 72 6.29 -4.88 -2.25
N LYS A 73 7.41 -4.46 -2.85
CA LYS A 73 7.38 -3.52 -3.97
C LYS A 73 6.74 -4.18 -5.20
N GLU A 74 7.07 -5.44 -5.42
CA GLU A 74 6.61 -6.29 -6.52
C GLU A 74 5.10 -6.52 -6.42
N GLU A 75 4.58 -6.86 -5.23
CA GLU A 75 3.15 -7.05 -5.01
C GLU A 75 2.35 -5.76 -5.26
N LYS A 76 2.90 -4.60 -4.86
CA LYS A 76 2.29 -3.30 -5.14
C LYS A 76 2.27 -2.99 -6.63
N GLN A 77 3.36 -3.27 -7.34
CA GLN A 77 3.44 -3.10 -8.79
C GLN A 77 2.45 -4.02 -9.51
N LEU A 78 2.41 -5.30 -9.16
CA LEU A 78 1.46 -6.26 -9.72
C LEU A 78 0.01 -5.80 -9.52
N ARG A 79 -0.34 -5.34 -8.31
CA ARG A 79 -1.68 -4.81 -8.04
C ARG A 79 -2.01 -3.59 -8.89
N GLN A 80 -1.03 -2.72 -9.15
CA GLN A 80 -1.20 -1.57 -10.02
C GLN A 80 -1.42 -2.00 -11.48
N LEU A 81 -0.64 -2.95 -11.97
CA LEU A 81 -0.80 -3.50 -13.33
C LEU A 81 -2.17 -4.17 -13.50
N ILE A 82 -2.62 -4.94 -12.53
CA ILE A 82 -3.97 -5.55 -12.53
C ILE A 82 -5.05 -4.48 -12.57
N LYS A 83 -4.88 -3.38 -11.83
CA LYS A 83 -5.83 -2.25 -11.84
C LYS A 83 -5.90 -1.59 -13.22
N LEU A 84 -4.74 -1.27 -13.80
CA LEU A 84 -4.65 -0.68 -15.15
C LEU A 84 -5.26 -1.60 -16.22
N SER A 85 -5.00 -2.91 -16.14
CA SER A 85 -5.60 -3.89 -17.05
C SER A 85 -7.13 -3.92 -16.96
N LYS A 86 -7.69 -3.84 -15.74
CA LYS A 86 -9.14 -3.77 -15.53
C LYS A 86 -9.75 -2.48 -16.10
N GLU A 87 -9.04 -1.36 -15.96
CA GLU A 87 -9.46 -0.08 -16.53
C GLU A 87 -9.43 -0.11 -18.06
N GLN A 88 -8.37 -0.67 -18.67
CA GLN A 88 -8.29 -0.84 -20.12
C GLN A 88 -9.41 -1.73 -20.67
N LYS A 89 -9.74 -2.84 -20.01
CA LYS A 89 -10.86 -3.70 -20.40
C LYS A 89 -12.20 -2.96 -20.37
N LYS A 90 -12.43 -2.10 -19.37
CA LYS A 90 -13.64 -1.27 -19.31
C LYS A 90 -13.70 -0.29 -20.47
N ILE A 91 -12.59 0.39 -20.78
CA ILE A 91 -12.51 1.30 -21.92
C ILE A 91 -12.83 0.54 -23.20
N ASN A 92 -12.15 -0.58 -23.47
CA ASN A 92 -12.39 -1.39 -24.68
C ASN A 92 -13.85 -1.82 -24.82
N ASN A 93 -14.50 -2.21 -23.71
CA ASN A 93 -15.93 -2.56 -23.73
C ASN A 93 -16.83 -1.36 -24.07
N LEU A 94 -16.49 -0.16 -23.57
CA LEU A 94 -17.20 1.08 -23.90
C LEU A 94 -16.99 1.49 -25.37
N THR A 95 -15.76 1.41 -25.88
CA THR A 95 -15.47 1.71 -27.30
C THR A 95 -16.20 0.76 -28.23
N ASN A 96 -16.16 -0.55 -27.92
CA ASN A 96 -16.88 -1.56 -28.70
C ASN A 96 -18.40 -1.31 -28.72
N HIS A 97 -18.98 -0.87 -27.59
CA HIS A 97 -20.40 -0.52 -27.53
C HIS A 97 -20.74 0.76 -28.32
N GLN A 98 -19.89 1.79 -28.28
CA GLN A 98 -20.08 2.96 -29.14
C GLN A 98 -19.99 2.60 -30.62
N GLN A 99 -19.03 1.76 -31.02
CA GLN A 99 -18.88 1.28 -32.39
C GLN A 99 -20.08 0.46 -32.88
N SER A 100 -20.73 -0.33 -32.02
CA SER A 100 -21.96 -1.03 -32.38
C SER A 100 -23.15 -0.08 -32.62
N LEU A 101 -23.17 1.11 -31.98
CA LEU A 101 -24.22 2.11 -32.15
C LEU A 101 -24.05 2.93 -33.44
N VAL A 102 -22.81 3.23 -33.86
CA VAL A 102 -22.55 3.93 -35.14
C VAL A 102 -22.68 3.01 -36.37
N ASN A 103 -22.54 1.70 -36.20
CA ASN A 103 -22.71 0.71 -37.29
C ASN A 103 -24.16 0.24 -37.47
N LEU A 104 -25.15 0.84 -36.79
CA LEU A 104 -26.55 0.57 -37.09
C LEU A 104 -26.85 1.05 -38.51
N PRO A 105 -27.43 0.23 -39.41
CA PRO A 105 -27.70 0.65 -40.77
C PRO A 105 -28.58 1.90 -40.73
N THR A 106 -28.06 3.03 -41.22
CA THR A 106 -28.84 4.23 -41.47
C THR A 106 -30.02 3.79 -42.33
N ILE A 107 -31.23 3.79 -41.79
CA ILE A 107 -32.44 3.58 -42.59
C ILE A 107 -32.49 4.76 -43.54
N VAL A 108 -31.88 4.60 -44.72
CA VAL A 108 -32.02 5.53 -45.83
C VAL A 108 -33.51 5.50 -46.17
N ARG A 109 -34.26 6.49 -45.67
CA ARG A 109 -35.63 6.73 -46.11
C ARG A 109 -35.59 6.89 -47.63
N LYS A 110 -35.95 5.83 -48.36
CA LYS A 110 -36.24 5.91 -49.79
C LYS A 110 -37.31 6.99 -49.95
N LYS A 111 -36.93 8.16 -50.45
CA LYS A 111 -37.89 9.15 -50.93
C LYS A 111 -38.68 8.46 -52.05
N LYS A 112 -39.92 8.05 -51.76
CA LYS A 112 -40.89 7.70 -52.79
C LYS A 112 -41.18 8.99 -53.56
N THR A 113 -40.59 9.09 -54.74
CA THR A 113 -41.06 9.97 -55.80
C THR A 113 -42.38 9.40 -56.31
N PHE A 114 -43.47 10.16 -56.19
CA PHE A 114 -44.51 10.38 -57.20
C PHE A 114 -45.42 11.50 -56.70
#